data_AF-A0AA41YTP8-F1
#
_entry.id   AF-A0AA41YTP8-F1
#
_cell.length_a   1.000
_cell.length_b   1.000
_cell.length_c   1.000
_cell.angle_alpha   90.00
_cell.angle_beta   90.00
_cell.angle_gamma   90.00
#
_symmetry.space_group_name_H-M   'P 1'
#
loop_
_entity.id
_entity.type
_entity.pdbx_description
1 polymer ?
#
loop_
_entity_poly.entity_id
_entity_poly.type
_entity_poly.pdbx_seq_one_letter_code
_entity_poly.pdbx_strand_id
1 'polypeptide(L)'
;MRQAPAFWWRGEPGVAARMLQPVGALYGTVTALRMAQPGVTLPIPVICVGNLVAGGAGKTPTALAFARILASAGHRPAFLSRGYGRRVPKDERRAILRVDPARHEADLSGDEPLLLARAAPTYVSADRVAAGHQAFADGATVLLLDDGLQNPTLRKTIAVAVIDAASGIGNGLCVPAGPLRAPLGAQWPFVTAVCLIGEGKPGDDVAGAARRHRLPIFRGQLIPDEDALNELRGKPLYAFAGIGRPDKFFATLSASGLEVRGHRAFADHHRFSSSDLTGLQRLAASAGAHLVTTTKDQARLTPSFPALCLPVSLVFDDAASVKRLLLDGLPPGDGLASRSRSA
;
A
#
# COMPACT_ATOMS: atom_id res chain seq x y z
N MET A 1 -1.49 -6.72 -14.78
CA MET A 1 -1.21 -8.17 -14.66
C MET A 1 -2.54 -8.87 -14.41
N ARG A 2 -2.83 -9.97 -15.13
CA ARG A 2 -3.87 -10.92 -14.72
C ARG A 2 -3.48 -11.47 -13.32
N GLN A 3 -4.45 -11.81 -12.49
CA GLN A 3 -4.30 -12.14 -11.05
C GLN A 3 -3.02 -12.92 -10.69
N ALA A 4 -2.47 -12.66 -9.49
CA ALA A 4 -1.27 -13.34 -9.00
C ALA A 4 -1.49 -14.88 -9.03
N PRO A 5 -0.54 -15.66 -9.57
CA PRO A 5 -0.70 -17.11 -9.67
C PRO A 5 -0.86 -17.78 -8.30
N ALA A 6 -1.83 -18.68 -8.16
CA ALA A 6 -2.10 -19.38 -6.90
C ALA A 6 -0.88 -20.17 -6.37
N PHE A 7 -0.01 -20.66 -7.27
CA PHE A 7 1.20 -21.40 -6.87
C PHE A 7 2.25 -20.54 -6.16
N TRP A 8 2.16 -19.21 -6.20
CA TRP A 8 3.04 -18.31 -5.45
C TRP A 8 2.85 -18.45 -3.94
N TRP A 9 1.65 -18.80 -3.50
CA TRP A 9 1.25 -18.78 -2.09
C TRP A 9 1.23 -20.17 -1.44
N ARG A 10 1.84 -21.16 -2.10
CA ARG A 10 2.06 -22.50 -1.51
C ARG A 10 3.32 -22.46 -0.65
N GLY A 11 3.33 -23.23 0.44
CA GLY A 11 4.50 -23.30 1.34
C GLY A 11 5.76 -23.80 0.64
N GLU A 12 5.63 -24.78 -0.26
CA GLU A 12 6.75 -25.30 -1.04
C GLU A 12 6.58 -25.05 -2.56
N PRO A 13 7.69 -24.79 -3.29
CA PRO A 13 7.65 -24.67 -4.74
C PRO A 13 7.23 -25.96 -5.44
N GLY A 14 6.05 -25.96 -6.07
CA GLY A 14 5.60 -27.01 -6.97
C GLY A 14 6.36 -27.02 -8.32
N VAL A 15 6.05 -27.99 -9.18
CA VAL A 15 6.75 -28.18 -10.47
C VAL A 15 6.77 -26.90 -11.33
N ALA A 16 5.64 -26.22 -11.47
CA ALA A 16 5.56 -24.97 -12.22
C ALA A 16 6.49 -23.88 -11.67
N ALA A 17 6.57 -23.74 -10.35
CA ALA A 17 7.45 -22.77 -9.70
C ALA A 17 8.92 -23.13 -9.91
N ARG A 18 9.28 -24.41 -9.81
CA ARG A 18 10.64 -24.92 -10.05
C ARG A 18 11.10 -24.70 -11.50
N MET A 19 10.21 -24.91 -12.48
CA MET A 19 10.50 -24.65 -13.90
C MET A 19 10.77 -23.15 -14.16
N LEU A 20 10.07 -22.26 -13.45
CA LEU A 20 10.26 -20.81 -13.58
C LEU A 20 11.42 -20.26 -12.74
N GLN A 21 12.00 -21.06 -11.85
CA GLN A 21 12.99 -20.63 -10.87
C GLN A 21 14.23 -19.98 -11.51
N PRO A 22 14.81 -20.48 -12.63
CA PRO A 22 15.95 -19.82 -13.26
C PRO A 22 15.63 -18.40 -13.72
N VAL A 23 14.45 -18.20 -14.32
CA VAL A 23 13.97 -16.88 -14.75
C VAL A 23 13.72 -15.98 -13.54
N GLY A 24 13.12 -16.54 -12.48
CA GLY A 24 12.90 -15.83 -11.22
C GLY A 24 14.20 -15.39 -10.55
N ALA A 25 15.22 -16.25 -10.54
CA ALA A 25 16.53 -15.93 -9.99
C ALA A 25 17.20 -14.79 -10.77
N LEU A 26 17.17 -14.83 -12.10
CA LEU A 26 17.70 -13.75 -12.94
C LEU A 26 16.98 -12.42 -12.67
N TYR A 27 15.64 -12.43 -12.69
CA TYR A 27 14.83 -11.24 -12.37
C TYR A 27 15.15 -10.68 -10.98
N GLY A 28 15.24 -11.56 -9.99
CA GLY A 28 15.54 -11.21 -8.61
C GLY A 28 16.93 -10.61 -8.44
N THR A 29 17.96 -11.19 -9.07
CA THR A 29 19.34 -10.70 -9.05
C THR A 29 19.44 -9.32 -9.70
N VAL A 30 18.82 -9.11 -10.86
CA VAL A 30 18.79 -7.79 -11.51
C VAL A 30 18.12 -6.76 -10.60
N THR A 31 17.04 -7.14 -9.91
CA THR A 31 16.36 -6.25 -8.96
C THR A 31 17.23 -5.95 -7.75
N ALA A 32 17.95 -6.92 -7.20
CA ALA A 32 18.89 -6.73 -6.09
C ALA A 32 20.05 -5.79 -6.47
N LEU A 33 20.63 -5.96 -7.66
CA LEU A 33 21.68 -5.07 -8.18
C LEU A 33 21.18 -3.64 -8.38
N ARG A 34 19.92 -3.48 -8.81
CA ARG A 34 19.26 -2.16 -8.89
C ARG A 34 19.06 -1.54 -7.51
N MET A 35 18.65 -2.33 -6.51
CA MET A 35 18.45 -1.82 -5.15
C MET A 35 19.73 -1.30 -4.51
N ALA A 36 20.88 -1.90 -4.84
CA ALA A 36 22.18 -1.50 -4.34
C ALA A 36 22.74 -0.20 -4.96
N GLN A 37 22.08 0.37 -5.97
CA GLN A 37 22.51 1.63 -6.56
C GLN A 37 22.39 2.78 -5.54
N PRO A 38 23.34 3.72 -5.51
CA PRO A 38 23.27 4.86 -4.62
C PRO A 38 22.07 5.76 -4.99
N GLY A 39 21.27 6.11 -4.00
CA GLY A 39 20.15 7.03 -4.15
C GLY A 39 20.53 8.48 -3.88
N VAL A 40 19.73 9.40 -4.41
CA VAL A 40 19.86 10.83 -4.11
C VAL A 40 19.35 11.09 -2.69
N THR A 41 20.12 11.84 -1.90
CA THR A 41 19.72 12.31 -0.57
C THR A 41 18.99 13.65 -0.74
N LEU A 42 17.77 13.73 -0.22
CA LEU A 42 16.98 14.96 -0.20
C LEU A 42 17.25 15.76 1.08
N PRO A 43 16.94 17.08 1.11
CA PRO A 43 17.12 17.91 2.30
C PRO A 43 16.18 17.54 3.46
N ILE A 44 15.17 16.70 3.21
CA ILE A 44 14.23 16.19 4.20
C ILE A 44 14.24 14.65 4.24
N PRO A 45 13.95 14.06 5.40
CA PRO A 45 13.92 12.62 5.57
C PRO A 45 12.87 11.93 4.70
N VAL A 46 13.18 10.71 4.29
CA VAL A 46 12.37 9.90 3.39
C VAL A 46 11.99 8.59 4.08
N ILE A 47 10.71 8.39 4.33
CA ILE A 47 10.17 7.16 4.91
C ILE A 47 9.49 6.37 3.79
N CYS A 48 9.93 5.15 3.58
CA CYS A 48 9.39 4.25 2.57
C CYS A 48 8.49 3.21 3.21
N VAL A 49 7.26 3.10 2.72
CA VAL A 49 6.33 2.01 3.02
C VAL A 49 6.31 1.09 1.81
N GLY A 50 6.98 -0.06 1.92
CA GLY A 50 7.15 -0.98 0.81
C GLY A 50 6.71 -2.40 1.14
N ASN A 51 6.85 -3.30 0.17
CA ASN A 51 6.62 -4.73 0.35
C ASN A 51 7.79 -5.53 -0.25
N LEU A 52 8.09 -6.68 0.34
CA LEU A 52 9.08 -7.65 -0.18
C LEU A 52 8.51 -8.48 -1.33
N VAL A 53 7.19 -8.62 -1.39
CA VAL A 53 6.47 -9.40 -2.41
C VAL A 53 5.65 -8.54 -3.37
N ALA A 54 5.36 -9.10 -4.54
CA ALA A 54 4.40 -8.60 -5.51
C ALA A 54 2.98 -8.89 -5.01
N GLY A 55 2.30 -7.85 -4.55
CA GLY A 55 0.91 -7.92 -4.08
C GLY A 55 0.57 -6.81 -3.08
N GLY A 56 -0.72 -6.73 -2.75
CA GLY A 56 -1.25 -5.83 -1.73
C GLY A 56 -1.10 -6.43 -0.33
N ALA A 57 -0.23 -5.84 0.49
CA ALA A 57 -0.02 -6.19 1.89
C ALA A 57 -0.48 -5.08 2.85
N GLY A 58 -1.36 -4.17 2.42
CA GLY A 58 -1.81 -3.02 3.22
C GLY A 58 -0.82 -1.85 3.31
N LYS A 59 0.02 -1.67 2.28
CA LYS A 59 0.95 -0.52 2.15
C LYS A 59 0.24 0.82 2.30
N THR A 60 -0.82 1.05 1.52
CA THR A 60 -1.54 2.32 1.51
C THR A 60 -2.18 2.66 2.87
N PRO A 61 -2.90 1.73 3.56
CA PRO A 61 -3.31 1.95 4.95
C PRO A 61 -2.15 2.25 5.92
N THR A 62 -1.00 1.58 5.74
CA THR A 62 0.20 1.83 6.56
C THR A 62 0.75 3.24 6.32
N ALA A 63 0.84 3.66 5.06
CA ALA A 63 1.32 4.98 4.67
C ALA A 63 0.41 6.10 5.22
N LEU A 64 -0.91 5.91 5.18
CA LEU A 64 -1.88 6.81 5.80
C LEU A 64 -1.73 6.86 7.33
N ALA A 65 -1.55 5.71 8.00
CA ALA A 65 -1.35 5.66 9.44
C ALA A 65 -0.06 6.40 9.85
N PHE A 66 1.03 6.21 9.10
CA PHE A 66 2.28 6.93 9.33
C PHE A 66 2.12 8.43 9.13
N ALA A 67 1.42 8.88 8.08
CA ALA A 67 1.13 10.30 7.88
C ALA A 67 0.38 10.90 9.07
N ARG A 68 -0.65 10.22 9.60
CA ARG A 68 -1.39 10.66 10.78
C ARG A 68 -0.50 10.76 12.02
N ILE A 69 0.34 9.75 12.28
CA ILE A 69 1.29 9.75 13.42
C ILE A 69 2.27 10.92 13.30
N LEU A 70 2.86 11.13 12.13
CA LEU A 70 3.82 12.21 11.88
C LEU A 70 3.18 13.59 12.00
N ALA A 71 1.98 13.77 11.43
CA ALA A 71 1.21 15.01 11.56
C ALA A 71 0.87 15.31 13.03
N SER A 72 0.46 14.30 13.80
CA SER A 72 0.19 14.44 15.24
C SER A 72 1.45 14.81 16.05
N ALA A 73 2.64 14.57 15.51
CA ALA A 73 3.92 14.94 16.10
C ALA A 73 4.46 16.30 15.60
N GLY A 74 3.66 17.06 14.82
CA GLY A 74 4.02 18.38 14.33
C GLY A 74 4.83 18.40 13.02
N HIS A 75 4.95 17.26 12.34
CA HIS A 75 5.54 17.21 10.99
C HIS A 75 4.50 17.52 9.91
N ARG A 76 4.96 17.96 8.74
CA ARG A 76 4.14 18.13 7.54
C ARG A 76 4.50 17.04 6.53
N PRO A 77 3.88 15.85 6.59
CA PRO A 77 4.17 14.78 5.66
C PRO A 77 3.67 15.10 4.25
N ALA A 78 4.40 14.66 3.24
CA ALA A 78 3.95 14.66 1.84
C ALA A 78 4.22 13.30 1.18
N PHE A 79 3.30 12.84 0.35
CA PHE A 79 3.43 11.56 -0.35
C PHE A 79 4.10 11.72 -1.71
N LEU A 80 4.94 10.75 -2.08
CA LEU A 80 5.52 10.62 -3.41
C LEU A 80 5.12 9.30 -4.07
N SER A 81 4.44 9.40 -5.22
CA SER A 81 4.08 8.24 -6.02
C SER A 81 4.58 8.35 -7.46
N ARG A 82 4.76 7.20 -8.12
CA ARG A 82 5.01 7.16 -9.58
C ARG A 82 3.72 7.33 -10.39
N GLY A 83 2.56 7.20 -9.75
CA GLY A 83 1.26 7.20 -10.41
C GLY A 83 1.11 5.96 -11.28
N TYR A 84 1.12 4.78 -10.63
CA TYR A 84 0.78 3.55 -11.30
C TYR A 84 -0.65 3.65 -11.86
N GLY A 85 -0.89 3.11 -13.05
CA GLY A 85 -2.21 3.16 -13.68
C GLY A 85 -2.59 4.49 -14.35
N ARG A 86 -1.73 5.51 -14.35
CA ARG A 86 -1.98 6.76 -15.09
C ARG A 86 -2.11 6.55 -16.60
N ARG A 87 -3.02 7.29 -17.24
CA ARG A 87 -3.21 7.37 -18.70
C ARG A 87 -2.65 8.68 -19.28
N VAL A 88 -1.49 9.11 -18.84
CA VAL A 88 -0.79 10.26 -19.43
C VAL A 88 0.29 9.80 -20.43
N PRO A 89 0.55 10.59 -21.50
CA PRO A 89 1.67 10.40 -22.41
C PRO A 89 3.01 10.18 -21.68
N LYS A 90 3.92 9.39 -22.25
CA LYS A 90 5.15 8.96 -21.55
C LYS A 90 6.06 10.14 -21.18
N ASP A 91 6.12 11.13 -22.04
CA ASP A 91 6.82 12.40 -21.90
C ASP A 91 6.26 13.23 -20.73
N GLU A 92 4.94 13.25 -20.56
CA GLU A 92 4.28 13.97 -19.46
C GLU A 92 4.44 13.27 -18.10
N ARG A 93 4.82 11.98 -18.05
CA ARG A 93 4.96 11.26 -16.77
C ARG A 93 6.03 11.84 -15.85
N ARG A 94 7.02 12.56 -16.40
CA ARG A 94 8.08 13.24 -15.65
C ARG A 94 7.64 14.58 -15.09
N ALA A 95 6.58 15.19 -15.63
CA ALA A 95 6.00 16.39 -15.06
C ALA A 95 5.51 16.10 -13.63
N ILE A 96 5.68 17.08 -12.74
CA ILE A 96 5.27 16.97 -11.35
C ILE A 96 3.80 17.35 -11.27
N LEU A 97 2.96 16.40 -10.89
CA LEU A 97 1.55 16.66 -10.60
C LEU A 97 1.35 16.68 -9.08
N ARG A 98 0.98 17.83 -8.53
CA ARG A 98 0.38 17.89 -7.19
C ARG A 98 -1.09 17.51 -7.30
N VAL A 99 -1.48 16.44 -6.63
CA VAL A 99 -2.84 15.87 -6.77
C VAL A 99 -3.84 16.73 -5.99
N ASP A 100 -4.87 17.20 -6.69
CA ASP A 100 -6.07 17.80 -6.11
C ASP A 100 -7.20 16.76 -6.14
N PRO A 101 -7.62 16.21 -4.99
CA PRO A 101 -8.62 15.16 -4.95
C PRO A 101 -10.04 15.63 -5.27
N ALA A 102 -10.29 16.94 -5.36
CA ALA A 102 -11.58 17.50 -5.77
C ALA A 102 -11.67 17.68 -7.29
N ARG A 103 -10.54 17.77 -7.99
CA ARG A 103 -10.47 18.06 -9.43
C ARG A 103 -9.90 16.94 -10.28
N HIS A 104 -8.98 16.15 -9.73
CA HIS A 104 -8.28 15.12 -10.48
C HIS A 104 -8.94 13.75 -10.30
N GLU A 105 -9.03 13.01 -11.40
CA GLU A 105 -9.49 11.63 -11.41
C GLU A 105 -8.32 10.64 -11.35
N ALA A 106 -8.64 9.37 -11.11
CA ALA A 106 -7.65 8.29 -11.06
C ALA A 106 -6.91 8.08 -12.40
N ASP A 107 -7.51 8.43 -13.54
CA ASP A 107 -6.84 8.30 -14.83
C ASP A 107 -5.67 9.29 -14.99
N LEU A 108 -5.76 10.49 -14.39
CA LEU A 108 -4.72 11.52 -14.41
C LEU A 108 -3.65 11.28 -13.34
N SER A 109 -4.07 10.98 -12.10
CA SER A 109 -3.19 10.91 -10.93
C SER A 109 -2.79 9.47 -10.54
N GLY A 110 -3.64 8.50 -10.83
CA GLY A 110 -3.62 7.15 -10.26
C GLY A 110 -4.64 7.01 -9.12
N ASP A 111 -5.09 5.79 -8.87
CA ASP A 111 -6.04 5.46 -7.80
C ASP A 111 -5.45 5.63 -6.39
N GLU A 112 -4.22 5.14 -6.18
CA GLU A 112 -3.52 5.27 -4.90
C GLU A 112 -3.17 6.73 -4.57
N PRO A 113 -2.60 7.54 -5.49
CA PRO A 113 -2.34 8.96 -5.22
C PRO A 113 -3.58 9.77 -4.88
N LEU A 114 -4.72 9.49 -5.51
CA LEU A 114 -5.97 10.19 -5.22
C LEU A 114 -6.43 9.95 -3.77
N LEU A 115 -6.30 8.71 -3.30
CA LEU A 115 -6.61 8.33 -1.92
C LEU A 115 -5.64 8.96 -0.92
N LEU A 116 -4.34 8.97 -1.22
CA LEU A 116 -3.31 9.61 -0.39
C LEU A 116 -3.50 11.13 -0.29
N ALA A 117 -3.89 11.78 -1.39
CA ALA A 117 -4.10 13.23 -1.47
C ALA A 117 -5.21 13.75 -0.55
N ARG A 118 -6.15 12.88 -0.16
CA ARG A 118 -7.19 13.21 0.83
C ARG A 118 -6.65 13.32 2.25
N ALA A 119 -5.46 12.78 2.53
CA ALA A 119 -4.85 12.79 3.85
C ALA A 119 -3.67 13.77 3.97
N ALA A 120 -2.86 13.92 2.92
CA ALA A 120 -1.73 14.86 2.91
C ALA A 120 -1.34 15.24 1.47
N PRO A 121 -0.60 16.35 1.27
CA PRO A 121 -0.10 16.72 -0.05
C PRO A 121 0.58 15.55 -0.76
N THR A 122 0.16 15.26 -1.98
CA THR A 122 0.61 14.10 -2.75
C THR A 122 1.12 14.52 -4.10
N TYR A 123 2.34 14.12 -4.43
CA TYR A 123 3.01 14.43 -5.69
C TYR A 123 3.21 13.17 -6.50
N VAL A 124 2.91 13.27 -7.79
CA VAL A 124 3.02 12.19 -8.74
C VAL A 124 3.99 12.57 -9.84
N SER A 125 5.09 11.83 -9.96
CA SER A 125 6.04 11.96 -11.05
C SER A 125 6.87 10.68 -11.22
N ALA A 126 7.26 10.40 -12.47
CA ALA A 126 8.31 9.43 -12.75
C ALA A 126 9.69 9.89 -12.22
N ASP A 127 9.90 11.21 -12.12
CA ASP A 127 11.08 11.83 -11.54
C ASP A 127 10.84 12.10 -10.04
N ARG A 128 11.09 11.07 -9.22
CA ARG A 128 10.88 11.15 -7.76
C ARG A 128 11.80 12.17 -7.08
N VAL A 129 12.97 12.46 -7.66
CA VAL A 129 13.91 13.45 -7.10
C VAL A 129 13.33 14.84 -7.26
N ALA A 130 12.92 15.19 -8.48
CA ALA A 130 12.31 16.49 -8.75
C ALA A 130 11.02 16.69 -7.93
N ALA A 131 10.16 15.67 -7.86
CA ALA A 131 8.95 15.72 -7.03
C ALA A 131 9.25 15.87 -5.52
N GLY A 132 10.32 15.24 -5.04
CA GLY A 132 10.76 15.39 -3.65
C GLY A 132 11.27 16.79 -3.33
N HIS A 133 12.02 17.41 -4.23
CA HIS A 133 12.43 18.81 -4.10
C HIS A 133 11.23 19.77 -4.15
N GLN A 134 10.26 19.52 -5.03
CA GLN A 134 9.03 20.32 -5.07
C GLN A 134 8.24 20.21 -3.76
N ALA A 135 8.06 19.00 -3.23
CA ALA A 135 7.37 18.80 -1.96
C ALA A 135 8.08 19.53 -0.80
N PHE A 136 9.42 19.52 -0.80
CA PHE A 136 10.21 20.29 0.16
C PHE A 136 10.00 21.81 0.00
N ALA A 137 10.04 22.32 -1.23
CA ALA A 137 9.79 23.73 -1.52
C ALA A 137 8.37 24.17 -1.10
N ASP A 138 7.38 23.28 -1.21
CA ASP A 138 6.01 23.49 -0.74
C ASP A 138 5.87 23.36 0.79
N GLY A 139 6.96 23.13 1.51
CA GLY A 139 7.03 23.16 2.98
C GLY A 139 6.92 21.80 3.67
N ALA A 140 6.98 20.67 2.95
CA ALA A 140 7.00 19.36 3.57
C ALA A 140 8.26 19.16 4.44
N THR A 141 8.09 18.56 5.62
CA THR A 141 9.21 18.26 6.53
C THR A 141 9.66 16.80 6.47
N VAL A 142 8.83 15.93 5.87
CA VAL A 142 9.10 14.49 5.73
C VAL A 142 8.36 13.95 4.51
N LEU A 143 9.01 13.05 3.77
CA LEU A 143 8.42 12.40 2.60
C LEU A 143 8.01 10.96 2.90
N LEU A 144 6.83 10.58 2.43
CA LEU A 144 6.30 9.22 2.51
C LEU A 144 6.23 8.61 1.10
N LEU A 145 6.95 7.51 0.87
CA LEU A 145 6.87 6.76 -0.38
C LEU A 145 5.93 5.58 -0.19
N ASP A 146 4.80 5.57 -0.91
CA ASP A 146 3.98 4.37 -1.09
C ASP A 146 4.61 3.54 -2.22
N ASP A 147 5.11 2.35 -1.87
CA ASP A 147 5.78 1.39 -2.75
C ASP A 147 7.08 1.87 -3.41
N GLY A 148 8.11 2.04 -2.59
CA GLY A 148 9.44 2.49 -3.00
C GLY A 148 10.61 1.54 -2.69
N LEU A 149 10.38 0.38 -2.07
CA LEU A 149 11.48 -0.40 -1.47
C LEU A 149 12.53 -0.82 -2.50
N GLN A 150 12.11 -1.35 -3.65
CA GLN A 150 13.01 -1.77 -4.73
C GLN A 150 13.50 -0.61 -5.62
N ASN A 151 13.06 0.63 -5.38
CA ASN A 151 13.48 1.79 -6.15
C ASN A 151 14.66 2.48 -5.45
N PRO A 152 15.87 2.51 -6.03
CA PRO A 152 17.04 3.10 -5.39
C PRO A 152 17.09 4.63 -5.50
N THR A 153 16.25 5.25 -6.34
CA THR A 153 16.38 6.65 -6.77
C THR A 153 16.51 7.64 -5.61
N LEU A 154 15.78 7.39 -4.52
CA LEU A 154 15.87 8.18 -3.29
C LEU A 154 16.47 7.34 -2.17
N ARG A 155 17.44 7.94 -1.46
CA ARG A 155 17.95 7.39 -0.21
C ARG A 155 16.84 7.46 0.84
N LYS A 156 16.55 6.33 1.48
CA LYS A 156 15.49 6.18 2.47
C LYS A 156 16.12 6.32 3.85
N THR A 157 15.56 7.20 4.68
CA THR A 157 15.92 7.32 6.09
C THR A 157 15.37 6.14 6.88
N ILE A 158 14.10 5.80 6.62
CA ILE A 158 13.40 4.66 7.21
C ILE A 158 12.74 3.88 6.07
N ALA A 159 12.84 2.56 6.10
CA ALA A 159 12.15 1.70 5.16
C ALA A 159 11.42 0.59 5.90
N VAL A 160 10.09 0.61 5.87
CA VAL A 160 9.24 -0.38 6.51
C VAL A 160 8.74 -1.37 5.46
N ALA A 161 9.07 -2.64 5.65
CA ALA A 161 8.53 -3.73 4.86
C ALA A 161 7.19 -4.19 5.44
N VAL A 162 6.11 -3.89 4.72
CA VAL A 162 4.75 -4.29 5.08
C VAL A 162 4.44 -5.66 4.49
N ILE A 163 4.06 -6.60 5.34
CA ILE A 163 3.76 -7.98 4.98
C ILE A 163 2.42 -8.38 5.56
N ASP A 164 1.64 -9.05 4.73
CA ASP A 164 0.41 -9.68 5.14
C ASP A 164 0.72 -10.95 5.92
N ALA A 165 0.35 -11.01 7.21
CA ALA A 165 0.76 -12.10 8.08
C ALA A 165 0.19 -13.46 7.67
N ALA A 166 -1.00 -13.48 7.06
CA ALA A 166 -1.63 -14.72 6.62
C ALA A 166 -0.90 -15.35 5.42
N SER A 167 -0.31 -14.54 4.52
CA SER A 167 0.40 -15.05 3.34
C SER A 167 1.93 -15.04 3.45
N GLY A 168 2.50 -14.23 4.35
CA GLY A 168 3.94 -14.08 4.50
C GLY A 168 4.61 -13.73 3.16
N ILE A 169 5.64 -14.49 2.81
CA ILE A 169 6.41 -14.33 1.55
C ILE A 169 6.10 -15.41 0.50
N GLY A 170 5.02 -16.19 0.68
CA GLY A 170 4.68 -17.31 -0.19
C GLY A 170 5.77 -18.38 -0.27
N ASN A 171 6.02 -18.92 -1.47
CA ASN A 171 6.96 -20.01 -1.72
C ASN A 171 8.46 -19.63 -1.64
N GLY A 172 8.78 -18.39 -1.25
CA GLY A 172 10.16 -17.92 -1.11
C GLY A 172 10.95 -17.72 -2.40
N LEU A 173 10.31 -17.83 -3.57
CA LEU A 173 10.95 -17.60 -4.87
C LEU A 173 10.61 -16.20 -5.43
N CYS A 174 11.46 -15.73 -6.34
CA CYS A 174 11.28 -14.44 -7.01
C CYS A 174 10.30 -14.53 -8.20
N VAL A 175 9.67 -13.41 -8.55
CA VAL A 175 8.82 -13.29 -9.74
C VAL A 175 9.60 -13.72 -10.99
N PRO A 176 9.06 -14.58 -11.88
CA PRO A 176 7.69 -15.11 -11.89
C PRO A 176 7.48 -16.46 -11.17
N ALA A 177 8.53 -17.08 -10.62
CA ALA A 177 8.46 -18.36 -9.92
C ALA A 177 7.76 -18.28 -8.56
N GLY A 178 7.76 -17.11 -7.95
CA GLY A 178 7.14 -16.82 -6.68
C GLY A 178 6.84 -15.33 -6.52
N PRO A 179 6.37 -14.91 -5.34
CA PRO A 179 5.90 -13.56 -5.14
C PRO A 179 7.03 -12.58 -4.77
N LEU A 180 8.24 -13.02 -4.40
CA LEU A 180 9.31 -12.09 -4.01
C LEU A 180 9.75 -11.19 -5.17
N ARG A 181 9.99 -9.90 -4.88
CA ARG A 181 10.51 -8.96 -5.89
C ARG A 181 12.02 -9.07 -6.09
N ALA A 182 12.75 -9.50 -5.06
CA ALA A 182 14.18 -9.79 -5.08
C ALA A 182 14.49 -10.85 -4.01
N PRO A 183 15.67 -11.51 -4.06
CA PRO A 183 16.06 -12.48 -3.04
C PRO A 183 15.98 -11.87 -1.64
N LEU A 184 15.34 -12.58 -0.70
CA LEU A 184 15.02 -12.02 0.61
C LEU A 184 16.26 -11.48 1.34
N GLY A 185 17.37 -12.23 1.31
CA GLY A 185 18.65 -11.82 1.90
C GLY A 185 19.21 -10.51 1.32
N ALA A 186 18.96 -10.23 0.05
CA ALA A 186 19.38 -8.98 -0.60
C ALA A 186 18.45 -7.80 -0.26
N GLN A 187 17.25 -8.05 0.25
CA GLN A 187 16.31 -6.99 0.63
C GLN A 187 16.51 -6.52 2.07
N TRP A 188 16.90 -7.40 3.00
CA TRP A 188 17.05 -7.06 4.42
C TRP A 188 17.94 -5.85 4.72
N PRO A 189 19.08 -5.64 4.05
CA PRO A 189 19.93 -4.47 4.31
C PRO A 189 19.23 -3.13 4.04
N PHE A 190 18.15 -3.12 3.27
CA PHE A 190 17.38 -1.93 2.91
C PHE A 190 16.11 -1.76 3.74
N VAL A 191 15.89 -2.61 4.74
CA VAL A 191 14.70 -2.58 5.60
C VAL A 191 15.13 -2.16 7.01
N THR A 192 14.44 -1.15 7.56
CA THR A 192 14.64 -0.67 8.93
C THR A 192 13.69 -1.36 9.90
N ALA A 193 12.51 -1.79 9.44
CA ALA A 193 11.52 -2.50 10.25
C ALA A 193 10.57 -3.33 9.41
N VAL A 194 9.94 -4.32 10.05
CA VAL A 194 8.85 -5.11 9.43
C VAL A 194 7.52 -4.76 10.09
N CYS A 195 6.50 -4.52 9.28
CA CYS A 195 5.12 -4.34 9.72
C CYS A 195 4.30 -5.53 9.24
N LEU A 196 3.80 -6.34 10.17
CA LEU A 196 2.90 -7.45 9.90
C LEU A 196 1.45 -6.99 10.05
N ILE A 197 0.64 -7.23 9.03
CA ILE A 197 -0.80 -6.94 9.07
C ILE A 197 -1.60 -8.22 9.24
N GLY A 198 -2.36 -8.27 10.33
CA GLY A 198 -3.14 -9.43 10.76
C GLY A 198 -2.27 -10.51 11.41
N GLU A 199 -2.80 -11.73 11.42
CA GLU A 199 -2.16 -12.90 12.04
C GLU A 199 -1.93 -14.03 11.02
N GLY A 200 -1.02 -14.94 11.35
CA GLY A 200 -0.76 -16.14 10.57
C GLY A 200 0.68 -16.65 10.69
N LYS A 201 0.81 -17.97 10.71
CA LYS A 201 2.11 -18.67 10.76
C LYS A 201 3.11 -18.20 9.70
N PRO A 202 2.74 -17.94 8.43
CA PRO A 202 3.68 -17.40 7.45
C PRO A 202 4.26 -16.03 7.84
N GLY A 203 3.46 -15.17 8.47
CA GLY A 203 3.91 -13.89 9.04
C GLY A 203 4.81 -14.08 10.25
N ASP A 204 4.52 -15.06 11.10
CA ASP A 204 5.39 -15.42 12.23
C ASP A 204 6.77 -15.88 11.78
N ASP A 205 6.84 -16.63 10.67
CA ASP A 205 8.10 -17.06 10.07
C ASP A 205 8.92 -15.89 9.53
N VAL A 206 8.25 -14.91 8.92
CA VAL A 206 8.87 -13.64 8.49
C VAL A 206 9.37 -12.86 9.70
N ALA A 207 8.59 -12.78 10.79
CA ALA A 207 9.04 -12.17 12.04
C ALA A 207 10.27 -12.89 12.59
N GLY A 208 10.30 -14.22 12.60
CA GLY A 208 11.47 -15.00 12.99
C GLY A 208 12.71 -14.66 12.16
N ALA A 209 12.56 -14.52 10.84
CA ALA A 209 13.65 -14.10 9.96
C ALA A 209 14.10 -12.66 10.24
N ALA A 210 13.18 -11.72 10.39
CA ALA A 210 13.46 -10.33 10.70
C ALA A 210 14.23 -10.17 12.02
N ARG A 211 13.89 -10.95 13.07
CA ARG A 211 14.62 -10.97 14.35
C ARG A 211 16.07 -11.41 14.19
N ARG A 212 16.37 -12.39 13.32
CA ARG A 212 17.75 -12.80 13.02
C ARG A 212 18.57 -11.68 12.39
N HIS A 213 17.91 -10.75 11.69
CA HIS A 213 18.50 -9.54 11.14
C HIS A 213 18.42 -8.33 12.09
N ARG A 214 17.99 -8.53 13.34
CA ARG A 214 17.84 -7.48 14.37
C ARG A 214 16.86 -6.37 13.95
N LEU A 215 15.88 -6.70 13.12
CA LEU A 215 14.88 -5.74 12.68
C LEU A 215 13.72 -5.69 13.70
N PRO A 216 13.29 -4.50 14.14
CA PRO A 216 12.06 -4.35 14.90
C PRO A 216 10.86 -4.81 14.09
N ILE A 217 9.86 -5.36 14.79
CA ILE A 217 8.65 -5.91 14.20
C ILE A 217 7.46 -5.23 14.87
N PHE A 218 6.58 -4.70 14.05
CA PHE A 218 5.28 -4.18 14.48
C PHE A 218 4.18 -5.05 13.93
N ARG A 219 3.11 -5.14 14.70
CA ARG A 219 1.86 -5.77 14.28
C ARG A 219 0.75 -4.75 14.29
N GLY A 220 -0.21 -4.97 13.40
CA GLY A 220 -1.43 -4.21 13.38
C GLY A 220 -2.51 -4.93 12.61
N GLN A 221 -3.72 -4.42 12.73
CA GLN A 221 -4.91 -4.97 12.10
C GLN A 221 -5.61 -3.89 11.28
N LEU A 222 -6.18 -4.31 10.15
CA LEU A 222 -7.08 -3.45 9.39
C LEU A 222 -8.45 -3.52 10.05
N ILE A 223 -8.84 -2.42 10.68
CA ILE A 223 -10.13 -2.26 11.33
C ILE A 223 -11.05 -1.51 10.37
N PRO A 224 -12.25 -2.03 10.07
CA PRO A 224 -13.24 -1.31 9.30
C PRO A 224 -13.68 -0.03 10.01
N ASP A 225 -14.03 0.98 9.23
CA ASP A 225 -14.61 2.20 9.76
C ASP A 225 -16.01 1.93 10.36
N GLU A 226 -16.21 2.28 11.64
CA GLU A 226 -17.44 1.96 12.37
C GLU A 226 -18.66 2.72 11.84
N ASP A 227 -18.50 3.96 11.41
CA ASP A 227 -19.59 4.74 10.83
C ASP A 227 -20.05 4.12 9.51
N ALA A 228 -19.10 3.76 8.64
CA ALA A 228 -19.39 3.01 7.43
C ALA A 228 -20.02 1.64 7.71
N LEU A 229 -19.57 0.91 8.74
CA LEU A 229 -20.21 -0.34 9.16
C LEU A 229 -21.66 -0.12 9.56
N ASN A 230 -21.94 0.92 10.35
CA ASN A 230 -23.29 1.27 10.78
C ASN A 230 -24.20 1.59 9.60
N GLU A 231 -23.69 2.29 8.59
CA GLU A 231 -24.43 2.56 7.35
C GLU A 231 -24.73 1.29 6.54
N LEU A 232 -23.91 0.25 6.65
CA LEU A 232 -24.07 -1.02 5.95
C LEU A 232 -24.98 -2.01 6.68
N ARG A 233 -25.08 -1.92 8.01
CA ARG A 233 -25.91 -2.82 8.83
C ARG A 233 -27.38 -2.80 8.38
N GLY A 234 -27.99 -3.99 8.35
CA GLY A 234 -29.39 -4.16 7.93
C GLY A 234 -29.63 -4.07 6.41
N LYS A 235 -28.60 -3.83 5.59
CA LYS A 235 -28.70 -3.85 4.13
C LYS A 235 -28.13 -5.18 3.61
N PRO A 236 -28.86 -5.91 2.75
CA PRO A 236 -28.25 -7.00 2.00
C PRO A 236 -27.23 -6.44 1.03
N LEU A 237 -26.04 -7.06 0.96
CA LEU A 237 -24.89 -6.56 0.21
C LEU A 237 -24.46 -7.51 -0.90
N TYR A 238 -24.07 -6.95 -2.03
CA TYR A 238 -23.35 -7.63 -3.09
C TYR A 238 -21.97 -6.99 -3.22
N ALA A 239 -20.94 -7.72 -2.80
CA ALA A 239 -19.59 -7.18 -2.68
C ALA A 239 -18.82 -7.27 -3.99
N PHE A 240 -17.96 -6.30 -4.28
CA PHE A 240 -16.99 -6.44 -5.36
C PHE A 240 -15.67 -5.76 -5.01
N ALA A 241 -14.57 -6.30 -5.54
CA ALA A 241 -13.24 -5.81 -5.25
C ALA A 241 -12.23 -6.11 -6.36
N GLY A 242 -11.50 -5.09 -6.80
CA GLY A 242 -10.40 -5.13 -7.77
C GLY A 242 -9.06 -4.80 -7.12
N ILE A 243 -8.79 -5.41 -5.96
CA ILE A 243 -7.56 -5.25 -5.19
C ILE A 243 -6.71 -6.53 -5.22
N GLY A 244 -5.47 -6.46 -4.75
CA GLY A 244 -4.55 -7.61 -4.75
C GLY A 244 -5.05 -8.88 -4.05
N ARG A 245 -5.92 -8.76 -3.04
CA ARG A 245 -6.55 -9.90 -2.33
C ARG A 245 -8.02 -9.61 -2.01
N PRO A 246 -8.94 -9.78 -2.98
CA PRO A 246 -10.37 -9.49 -2.80
C PRO A 246 -11.01 -10.33 -1.69
N ASP A 247 -10.58 -11.59 -1.50
CA ASP A 247 -11.14 -12.50 -0.50
C ASP A 247 -11.04 -11.96 0.93
N LYS A 248 -10.00 -11.17 1.24
CA LYS A 248 -9.88 -10.52 2.54
C LYS A 248 -10.99 -9.52 2.79
N PHE A 249 -11.32 -8.73 1.78
CA PHE A 249 -12.41 -7.77 1.87
C PHE A 249 -13.76 -8.47 2.09
N PHE A 250 -14.02 -9.55 1.35
CA PHE A 250 -15.25 -10.33 1.53
C PHE A 250 -15.32 -10.97 2.93
N ALA A 251 -14.22 -11.55 3.39
CA ALA A 251 -14.12 -12.10 4.75
C ALA A 251 -14.33 -11.03 5.82
N THR A 252 -13.81 -9.80 5.64
CA THR A 252 -14.05 -8.67 6.55
C THR A 252 -15.53 -8.31 6.62
N LEU A 253 -16.25 -8.26 5.49
CA LEU A 253 -17.69 -8.00 5.49
C LEU A 253 -18.46 -9.05 6.29
N SER A 254 -18.19 -10.34 6.04
CA SER A 254 -18.83 -11.44 6.76
C SER A 254 -18.49 -11.46 8.25
N ALA A 255 -17.21 -11.24 8.60
CA ALA A 255 -16.77 -11.18 10.00
C ALA A 255 -17.36 -9.98 10.76
N SER A 256 -17.73 -8.91 10.04
CA SER A 256 -18.40 -7.74 10.62
C SER A 256 -19.91 -7.93 10.80
N GLY A 257 -20.43 -9.14 10.56
CA GLY A 257 -21.85 -9.48 10.73
C GLY A 257 -22.76 -8.92 9.64
N LEU A 258 -22.21 -8.53 8.48
CA LEU A 258 -23.00 -7.99 7.37
C LEU A 258 -23.58 -9.12 6.50
N GLU A 259 -24.80 -8.93 6.01
CA GLU A 259 -25.47 -9.89 5.13
C GLU A 259 -24.91 -9.78 3.69
N VAL A 260 -23.94 -10.62 3.34
CA VAL A 260 -23.37 -10.67 1.98
C VAL A 260 -24.07 -11.76 1.17
N ARG A 261 -24.89 -11.36 0.19
CA ARG A 261 -25.66 -12.26 -0.69
C ARG A 261 -24.89 -12.74 -1.92
N GLY A 262 -23.75 -12.13 -2.21
CA GLY A 262 -22.90 -12.51 -3.32
C GLY A 262 -21.67 -11.62 -3.41
N HIS A 263 -20.69 -12.06 -4.19
CA HIS A 263 -19.49 -11.26 -4.43
C HIS A 263 -18.88 -11.49 -5.80
N ARG A 264 -18.12 -10.50 -6.29
CA ARG A 264 -17.36 -10.58 -7.54
C ARG A 264 -15.95 -10.03 -7.37
N ALA A 265 -14.96 -10.89 -7.60
CA ALA A 265 -13.55 -10.51 -7.61
C ALA A 265 -13.12 -10.02 -9.01
N PHE A 266 -12.32 -8.97 -9.04
CA PHE A 266 -11.65 -8.45 -10.23
C PHE A 266 -10.12 -8.52 -10.06
N ALA A 267 -9.37 -8.23 -11.12
CA ALA A 267 -7.90 -8.15 -11.04
C ALA A 267 -7.47 -6.91 -10.23
N ASP A 268 -6.25 -6.93 -9.68
CA ASP A 268 -5.71 -5.75 -8.99
C ASP A 268 -5.58 -4.57 -9.95
N HIS A 269 -6.01 -3.39 -9.50
CA HIS A 269 -6.16 -2.18 -10.32
C HIS A 269 -7.10 -2.37 -11.53
N HIS A 270 -8.12 -3.23 -11.41
CA HIS A 270 -9.13 -3.39 -12.46
C HIS A 270 -9.80 -2.04 -12.76
N ARG A 271 -9.91 -1.75 -14.07
CA ARG A 271 -10.66 -0.60 -14.56
C ARG A 271 -12.06 -1.06 -14.90
N PHE A 272 -13.03 -0.53 -14.18
CA PHE A 272 -14.43 -0.88 -14.39
C PHE A 272 -14.93 -0.27 -15.70
N SER A 273 -15.27 -1.13 -16.66
CA SER A 273 -15.93 -0.72 -17.89
C SER A 273 -17.43 -0.49 -17.66
N SER A 274 -18.11 0.23 -18.55
CA SER A 274 -19.57 0.40 -18.46
C SER A 274 -20.30 -0.94 -18.43
N SER A 275 -19.82 -1.95 -19.15
CA SER A 275 -20.40 -3.30 -19.11
C SER A 275 -20.15 -4.02 -17.78
N ASP A 276 -19.00 -3.81 -17.13
CA ASP A 276 -18.75 -4.30 -15.77
C ASP A 276 -19.74 -3.69 -14.78
N LEU A 277 -19.92 -2.36 -14.83
CA LEU A 277 -20.81 -1.61 -13.94
C LEU A 277 -22.28 -2.04 -14.12
N THR A 278 -22.77 -2.12 -15.35
CA THR A 278 -24.11 -2.66 -15.65
C THR A 278 -24.25 -4.11 -15.20
N GLY A 279 -23.20 -4.92 -15.36
CA GLY A 279 -23.17 -6.30 -14.87
C GLY A 279 -23.30 -6.38 -13.35
N LEU A 280 -22.56 -5.54 -12.61
CA LEU A 280 -22.64 -5.46 -11.15
C LEU A 280 -24.03 -5.03 -10.69
N GLN A 281 -24.63 -4.02 -11.32
CA GLN A 281 -25.99 -3.58 -10.99
C GLN A 281 -27.03 -4.69 -11.19
N ARG A 282 -26.93 -5.46 -12.29
CA ARG A 282 -27.82 -6.61 -12.52
C ARG A 282 -27.66 -7.70 -11.47
N LEU A 283 -26.41 -8.00 -11.09
CA LEU A 283 -26.13 -9.00 -10.05
C LEU A 283 -26.69 -8.56 -8.69
N ALA A 284 -26.43 -7.32 -8.28
CA ALA A 284 -27.00 -6.72 -7.09
C ALA A 284 -28.54 -6.74 -7.10
N ALA A 285 -29.16 -6.34 -8.20
CA ALA A 285 -30.62 -6.36 -8.35
C ALA A 285 -31.20 -7.78 -8.23
N SER A 286 -30.59 -8.77 -8.90
CA SER A 286 -31.01 -10.17 -8.82
C SER A 286 -30.89 -10.77 -7.41
N ALA A 287 -29.93 -10.27 -6.61
CA ALA A 287 -29.76 -10.66 -5.22
C ALA A 287 -30.62 -9.83 -4.24
N GLY A 288 -31.33 -8.81 -4.72
CA GLY A 288 -32.02 -7.83 -3.86
C GLY A 288 -31.07 -7.14 -2.89
N ALA A 289 -29.88 -6.76 -3.37
CA ALA A 289 -28.77 -6.30 -2.55
C ALA A 289 -28.18 -4.97 -3.05
N HIS A 290 -27.50 -4.25 -2.16
CA HIS A 290 -26.75 -3.03 -2.47
C HIS A 290 -25.31 -3.37 -2.82
N LEU A 291 -24.74 -2.67 -3.79
CA LEU A 291 -23.33 -2.83 -4.12
C LEU A 291 -22.44 -2.26 -3.00
N VAL A 292 -21.39 -3.00 -2.62
CA VAL A 292 -20.38 -2.54 -1.66
C VAL A 292 -18.97 -2.85 -2.17
N THR A 293 -18.03 -1.92 -1.96
CA THR A 293 -16.64 -2.06 -2.41
C THR A 293 -15.61 -1.42 -1.47
N THR A 294 -14.34 -1.49 -1.86
CA THR A 294 -13.21 -0.92 -1.12
C THR A 294 -13.00 0.55 -1.47
N THR A 295 -12.34 1.33 -0.60
CA THR A 295 -11.97 2.72 -0.92
C THR A 295 -11.09 2.83 -2.17
N LYS A 296 -10.23 1.83 -2.41
CA LYS A 296 -9.36 1.77 -3.59
C LYS A 296 -10.15 1.55 -4.88
N ASP A 297 -11.19 0.72 -4.85
CA ASP A 297 -12.09 0.54 -5.98
C ASP A 297 -12.99 1.76 -6.19
N GLN A 298 -13.53 2.33 -5.11
CA GLN A 298 -14.38 3.54 -5.17
C GLN A 298 -13.68 4.70 -5.88
N ALA A 299 -12.37 4.87 -5.68
CA ALA A 299 -11.56 5.89 -6.36
C ALA A 299 -11.50 5.72 -7.89
N ARG A 300 -11.85 4.54 -8.43
CA ARG A 300 -11.90 4.23 -9.87
C ARG A 300 -13.32 4.23 -10.44
N LEU A 301 -14.34 4.44 -9.61
CA LEU A 301 -15.73 4.50 -10.04
C LEU A 301 -16.11 5.94 -10.38
N THR A 302 -17.08 6.11 -11.26
CA THR A 302 -17.69 7.42 -11.49
C THR A 302 -18.42 7.85 -10.21
N PRO A 303 -18.36 9.14 -9.82
CA PRO A 303 -19.01 9.63 -8.59
C PRO A 303 -20.50 9.31 -8.48
N SER A 304 -21.19 9.14 -9.62
CA SER A 304 -22.61 8.79 -9.72
C SER A 304 -22.91 7.30 -9.57
N PHE A 305 -21.90 6.42 -9.54
CA PHE A 305 -22.14 4.98 -9.47
C PHE A 305 -22.58 4.58 -8.04
N PRO A 306 -23.72 3.90 -7.87
CA PRO A 306 -24.32 3.64 -6.56
C PRO A 306 -23.65 2.44 -5.87
N ALA A 307 -22.41 2.61 -5.45
CA ALA A 307 -21.70 1.65 -4.60
C ALA A 307 -21.43 2.25 -3.23
N LEU A 308 -21.81 1.52 -2.19
CA LEU A 308 -21.38 1.78 -0.83
C LEU A 308 -19.91 1.40 -0.69
N CYS A 309 -19.23 1.98 0.29
CA CYS A 309 -17.81 1.76 0.53
C CYS A 309 -17.61 1.34 1.99
N LEU A 310 -16.73 0.38 2.23
CA LEU A 310 -16.24 0.09 3.57
C LEU A 310 -14.75 0.47 3.65
N PRO A 311 -14.42 1.66 4.18
CA PRO A 311 -13.05 2.04 4.47
C PRO A 311 -12.46 1.16 5.57
N VAL A 312 -11.14 1.01 5.53
CA VAL A 312 -10.37 0.34 6.59
C VAL A 312 -9.21 1.23 7.01
N SER A 313 -8.90 1.25 8.31
CA SER A 313 -7.72 1.92 8.86
C SER A 313 -6.81 0.89 9.52
N LEU A 314 -5.50 1.10 9.41
CA LEU A 314 -4.53 0.28 10.14
C LEU A 314 -4.42 0.78 11.59
N VAL A 315 -4.66 -0.12 12.53
CA VAL A 315 -4.41 0.09 13.96
C VAL A 315 -3.25 -0.80 14.38
N PHE A 316 -2.23 -0.21 15.02
CA PHE A 316 -1.06 -0.95 15.51
C PHE A 316 -1.30 -1.45 16.93
N ASP A 317 -0.81 -2.65 17.24
CA ASP A 317 -0.88 -3.22 18.60
C ASP A 317 -0.07 -2.36 19.59
N ASP A 318 1.06 -1.81 19.13
CA ASP A 318 1.91 -0.86 19.88
C ASP A 318 2.20 0.39 19.03
N ALA A 319 1.22 1.30 19.01
CA ALA A 319 1.36 2.58 18.31
C ALA A 319 2.49 3.46 18.86
N ALA A 320 2.85 3.31 20.14
CA ALA A 320 3.90 4.11 20.77
C ALA A 320 5.29 3.74 20.24
N SER A 321 5.58 2.44 20.10
CA SER A 321 6.85 1.98 19.52
C SER A 321 6.96 2.30 18.02
N VAL A 322 5.84 2.24 17.28
CA VAL A 322 5.81 2.72 15.88
C VAL A 322 6.14 4.20 15.82
N LYS A 323 5.48 5.02 16.65
CA LYS A 323 5.76 6.47 16.73
C LYS A 323 7.24 6.73 17.06
N ARG A 324 7.81 6.01 18.02
CA ARG A 324 9.23 6.13 18.38
C ARG A 324 10.14 5.84 17.18
N LEU A 325 9.95 4.72 16.48
CA LEU A 325 10.73 4.41 15.27
C LEU A 325 10.63 5.54 14.23
N LEU A 326 9.42 6.05 13.99
CA LEU A 326 9.21 7.08 12.98
C LEU A 326 9.87 8.40 13.36
N LEU A 327 9.94 8.75 14.65
CA LEU A 327 10.49 10.03 15.11
C LEU A 327 12.00 9.99 15.38
N ASP A 328 12.55 8.86 15.85
CA ASP A 328 13.98 8.72 16.15
C ASP A 328 14.87 8.96 14.90
N GLY A 329 14.31 8.72 13.71
CA GLY A 329 14.97 8.97 12.44
C GLY A 329 14.77 10.37 11.85
N LEU A 330 14.08 11.29 12.56
CA LEU A 330 13.70 12.61 12.03
C LEU A 330 14.29 13.75 12.88
N PRO A 331 14.61 14.91 12.28
CA PRO A 331 14.84 16.13 13.04
C PRO A 331 13.58 16.52 13.83
N PRO A 332 13.68 17.31 14.91
CA PRO A 332 12.52 17.76 15.67
C PRO A 332 11.49 18.46 14.77
N GLY A 333 10.21 18.12 14.89
CA GLY A 333 9.14 18.81 14.18
C GLY A 333 9.04 20.28 14.57
N ASP A 334 8.55 21.13 13.66
CA ASP A 334 8.47 22.59 13.86
C ASP A 334 7.65 22.99 15.11
N GLY A 335 6.77 22.11 15.60
CA GLY A 335 5.98 22.32 16.82
C GLY A 335 6.74 22.09 18.15
N LEU A 336 7.93 21.49 18.13
CA LEU A 336 8.77 21.29 19.32
C LEU A 336 9.79 22.43 19.51
N ALA A 337 10.24 23.05 18.42
CA ALA A 337 11.19 24.17 18.45
C ALA A 337 10.60 25.46 19.06
N SER A 338 9.27 25.63 19.03
CA SER A 338 8.60 26.79 19.63
C SER A 338 8.41 26.66 21.16
N ARG A 339 8.52 25.46 21.74
CA ARG A 339 8.37 25.25 23.19
C ARG A 339 9.67 25.36 23.98
N SER A 340 10.84 25.39 23.32
CA SER A 340 12.14 25.56 24.00
C SER A 340 12.67 27.00 23.98
N ARG A 341 11.93 27.95 23.40
CA ARG A 341 12.29 29.39 23.40
C ARG A 341 11.44 30.25 24.34
N SER A 342 10.62 29.63 25.18
CA SER A 342 9.75 30.31 26.16
C SER A 342 9.90 29.77 27.59
N ALA A 343 11.10 29.32 27.96
CA ALA A 343 11.47 29.02 29.34
C ALA A 343 12.71 29.83 29.70
#